data_AF-A0A6L3C6R6-F1
#
_entry.id   AF-A0A6L3C6R6-F1
#
_cell.length_a   1.000
_cell.length_b   1.000
_cell.length_c   1.000
_cell.angle_alpha   90.00
_cell.angle_beta   90.00
_cell.angle_gamma   90.00
#
_symmetry.space_group_name_H-M   'P 1'
#
loop_
_entity.id
_entity.type
_entity.pdbx_description
1 polymer ?
#
loop_
_entity_poly.entity_id
_entity_poly.type
_entity_poly.pdbx_seq_one_letter_code
_entity_poly.pdbx_strand_id
1 'polypeptide(L)' 'MIYEVRTYTLKPGSVATFEENFAAALPHREKYSKLGAFWHTEIGPLNQVIHV' A
#
# COMPACT_ATOMS: atom_id res chain seq x y z
N MET A 1 7.34 -9.63 18.35
CA MET A 1 7.19 -8.65 17.25
C MET A 1 6.03 -9.11 16.40
N ILE A 2 5.06 -8.23 16.09
CA ILE A 2 3.90 -8.56 15.26
C ILE A 2 3.96 -7.64 14.03
N TYR A 3 3.71 -8.21 12.86
CA TYR A 3 3.62 -7.48 11.59
C TYR A 3 2.19 -7.64 11.04
N GLU A 4 1.60 -6.54 10.57
CA GLU A 4 0.28 -6.53 9.93
C GLU A 4 0.47 -6.43 8.42
N VAL A 5 0.26 -7.52 7.68
CA VAL A 5 0.34 -7.50 6.21
C VAL A 5 -1.04 -7.23 5.65
N ARG A 6 -1.18 -6.14 4.90
CA ARG A 6 -2.46 -5.72 4.29
C ARG A 6 -2.33 -5.73 2.78
N THR A 7 -3.23 -6.45 2.12
CA THR A 7 -3.33 -6.53 0.66
C THR A 7 -4.65 -5.91 0.21
N TYR A 8 -4.58 -4.93 -0.68
CA TYR A 8 -5.76 -4.32 -1.29
C TYR A 8 -5.82 -4.68 -2.76
N THR A 9 -6.97 -5.16 -3.23
CA THR A 9 -7.27 -5.28 -4.65
C THR A 9 -7.98 -4.01 -5.10
N LEU A 10 -7.34 -3.25 -5.98
CA LEU A 10 -7.79 -1.95 -6.43
C LEU A 10 -8.59 -2.07 -7.74
N LYS A 11 -9.24 -0.97 -8.14
CA LYS A 11 -9.87 -0.90 -9.46
C LYS A 11 -8.77 -0.92 -10.54
N PRO A 12 -9.02 -1.58 -11.69
CA PRO A 12 -8.05 -1.59 -12.78
C PRO A 12 -7.60 -0.18 -13.18
N GLY A 13 -6.29 0.01 -13.32
CA GLY A 13 -5.69 1.30 -13.69
C GLY A 13 -5.60 2.35 -12.58
N SER A 14 -6.03 2.04 -11.35
CA SER A 14 -6.01 3.01 -10.24
C SER A 14 -4.79 2.89 -9.31
N VAL A 15 -3.80 2.05 -9.63
CA VAL A 15 -2.63 1.81 -8.78
C VAL A 15 -1.83 3.10 -8.59
N ALA A 16 -1.43 3.77 -9.67
CA ALA A 16 -0.63 5.01 -9.59
C ALA A 16 -1.31 6.09 -8.73
N THR A 17 -2.60 6.35 -8.95
CA THR A 17 -3.37 7.30 -8.16
C THR A 17 -3.47 6.89 -6.68
N PHE A 18 -3.57 5.58 -6.39
CA PHE A 18 -3.54 5.11 -5.02
C PHE A 18 -2.20 5.40 -4.35
N GLU A 19 -1.09 5.17 -5.05
CA GLU A 19 0.26 5.40 -4.52
C GLU A 19 0.53 6.87 -4.23
N GLU A 20 0.12 7.77 -5.12
CA GLU A 20 0.20 9.23 -4.90
C GLU A 20 -0.59 9.65 -3.65
N ASN A 21 -1.83 9.18 -3.53
CA ASN A 21 -2.68 9.47 -2.37
C ASN A 21 -2.10 8.87 -1.08
N PHE A 22 -1.54 7.66 -1.15
CA PHE A 22 -0.92 7.00 -0.01
C PHE A 22 0.31 7.77 0.47
N ALA A 23 1.18 8.19 -0.45
CA ALA A 23 2.36 8.99 -0.14
C ALA A 23 2.00 10.32 0.54
N ALA A 24 0.96 11.00 0.04
CA ALA A 24 0.45 12.22 0.66
C ALA A 24 -0.10 11.99 2.09
N ALA A 25 -0.73 10.83 2.34
CA ALA A 25 -1.29 10.47 3.63
C ALA A 25 -0.26 9.86 4.62
N LEU A 26 0.92 9.46 4.14
CA LEU A 26 1.93 8.74 4.92
C LEU A 26 2.32 9.46 6.23
N PRO A 27 2.56 10.79 6.26
CA PRO A 27 2.91 11.51 7.50
C PRO A 27 1.81 11.46 8.58
N HIS A 28 0.54 11.27 8.17
CA HIS A 28 -0.56 11.11 9.10
C HIS A 28 -0.66 9.68 9.63
N ARG A 29 -0.41 8.67 8.77
CA ARG A 29 -0.40 7.26 9.15
C ARG A 29 0.73 6.93 10.12
N GLU A 30 1.93 7.43 9.88
CA GLU A 30 3.13 7.07 10.65
C GLU A 30 3.06 7.46 12.13
N LYS A 31 2.13 8.34 12.50
CA LYS A 31 1.82 8.68 13.90
C LYS A 31 1.27 7.49 14.70
N TYR A 32 0.69 6.50 14.02
CA TYR A 32 0.04 5.34 14.65
C TYR A 32 0.88 4.06 14.54
N SER A 33 1.55 3.86 13.41
CA SER A 33 2.37 2.68 13.16
C SER A 33 3.46 2.99 12.13
N LYS A 34 4.65 2.43 12.32
CA LYS A 34 5.75 2.57 11.36
C LYS A 34 5.45 1.74 10.11
N LEU A 35 5.75 2.28 8.93
CA LEU A 35 5.71 1.53 7.69
C LEU A 35 6.95 0.61 7.61
N GLY A 36 6.73 -0.69 7.55
CA GLY A 36 7.76 -1.69 7.32
C GLY A 36 8.06 -1.90 5.84
N ALA A 37 7.02 -1.87 4.99
CA ALA A 37 7.19 -1.97 3.55
C ALA A 37 5.95 -1.55 2.76
N PHE A 38 6.16 -1.27 1.46
CA PHE A 38 5.11 -0.93 0.52
C PHE A 38 5.47 -1.41 -0.89
N TRP A 39 4.55 -2.12 -1.56
CA TRP A 39 4.73 -2.70 -2.89
C TRP A 39 3.42 -2.70 -3.68
N HIS A 40 3.51 -2.77 -5.00
CA HIS A 40 2.41 -3.21 -5.86
C HIS A 40 2.83 -4.43 -6.69
N THR A 41 1.84 -5.14 -7.22
CA THR A 41 2.03 -6.36 -8.02
C THR A 41 2.21 -6.03 -9.50
N GLU A 42 3.38 -6.37 -10.06
CA GLU A 42 3.65 -6.28 -11.50
C GLU A 42 3.43 -7.61 -12.23
N ILE A 43 3.67 -8.75 -11.55
CA ILE A 43 3.51 -10.10 -12.09
C ILE A 43 2.70 -10.92 -11.09
N GLY A 44 1.60 -11.55 -11.54
CA GLY A 44 0.68 -12.32 -10.69
C GLY A 44 -0.71 -11.66 -10.59
N PRO A 45 -1.37 -11.68 -9.42
CA PRO A 45 -2.64 -10.99 -9.22
C PRO A 45 -2.46 -9.47 -9.37
N LEU A 46 -2.87 -8.90 -10.51
CA LEU A 46 -2.66 -7.49 -10.85
C LEU A 46 -3.57 -6.55 -10.06
N ASN A 47 -3.22 -5.26 -10.08
CA ASN A 47 -3.94 -4.18 -9.39
C ASN A 47 -3.96 -4.37 -7.86
N GLN A 48 -2.95 -5.03 -7.29
CA GLN A 48 -2.82 -5.18 -5.87
C GLN A 48 -1.71 -4.30 -5.29
N VAL A 49 -1.97 -3.74 -4.11
CA VAL A 49 -0.99 -3.05 -3.28
C VAL A 49 -0.88 -3.79 -1.95
N ILE A 50 0.36 -4.01 -1.51
CA ILE A 50 0.72 -4.67 -0.26
C ILE A 50 1.50 -3.68 0.58
N HIS A 51 1.13 -3.56 1.85
CA HIS A 51 1.89 -2.79 2.84
C HIS A 51 1.94 -3.51 4.18
N VAL A 52 3.03 -3.25 4.91
CA VAL A 52 3.37 -3.87 6.18
C VAL A 52 3.75 -2.79 7.18
#